data_AF-A0A6H1WZD4-F1
#
_entry.id   AF-A0A6H1WZD4-F1
#
_cell.length_a   1.000
_cell.length_b   1.000
_cell.length_c   1.000
_cell.angle_alpha   90.00
_cell.angle_beta   90.00
_cell.angle_gamma   90.00
#
_symmetry.space_group_name_H-M   'P 1'
#
loop_
_entity.id
_entity.type
_entity.pdbx_description
1 polymer ?
#
loop_
_entity_poly.entity_id
_entity_poly.type
_entity_poly.pdbx_seq_one_letter_code
_entity_poly.pdbx_strand_id
1 'polypeptide(L)'
;MDKKSICRLYKRRKKSAEDKDYEIIGQSFHKWIRENRESIGLINSSSFENFILKEFKLFSNIYKRLKVYSSEFNADFEYVFYNADRDFNLQYQIILASICLDDSQEIIDKKIKLISCFIDQYISRRVFNFKTVNYSSVRYTMFNITKDVRRKSLDKLKDILKSKIDNMEQTLEAIDNFYLNQFTARYMLHIISRMTYYLESNSGINSSFDNYVNRSQKNSYDIEHIWSNNYNQGNHQNEFETEEEFKHFRNKFGGLLILPKDKNRSLKDMKYEDKVKKYDSENLLARTLNPNCYKNNPIFLRFINEKNFNFKYYDEFNKKELLERNNLYKDLCKEIWSIERLDEICR
;
A
#
# COMPACT_ATOMS: atom_id res chain seq x y z
N MET A 1 17.50 1.32 -33.00
CA MET A 1 18.26 2.53 -32.61
C MET A 1 17.77 2.96 -31.24
N ASP A 2 18.58 2.72 -30.22
CA ASP A 2 18.26 3.00 -28.83
C ASP A 2 18.13 4.52 -28.65
N LYS A 3 16.89 5.04 -28.59
CA LYS A 3 16.59 6.46 -28.31
C LYS A 3 17.11 6.76 -26.90
N LYS A 4 18.38 7.15 -26.81
CA LYS A 4 19.13 7.44 -25.57
C LYS A 4 18.31 8.36 -24.65
N SER A 5 17.78 7.79 -23.57
CA SER A 5 17.10 8.41 -22.42
C SER A 5 16.99 9.95 -22.43
N ILE A 6 15.74 10.42 -22.48
CA ILE A 6 15.31 11.82 -22.60
C ILE A 6 15.58 12.66 -21.33
N CYS A 7 15.59 12.04 -20.14
CA CYS A 7 15.92 12.73 -18.88
C CYS A 7 17.03 11.93 -18.19
N ARG A 8 18.28 12.45 -18.20
CA ARG A 8 19.49 11.69 -17.84
C ARG A 8 20.01 12.02 -16.45
N LEU A 9 19.87 13.28 -16.05
CA LEU A 9 20.55 13.86 -14.90
C LEU A 9 19.55 14.43 -13.89
N TYR A 10 19.83 14.16 -12.62
CA TYR A 10 19.13 14.72 -11.47
C TYR A 10 20.13 15.55 -10.66
N LYS A 11 19.70 16.71 -10.17
CA LYS A 11 20.53 17.59 -9.36
C LYS A 11 21.06 16.88 -8.10
N ARG A 12 22.39 16.83 -7.92
CA ARG A 12 23.00 16.31 -6.69
C ARG A 12 22.57 17.17 -5.48
N ARG A 13 22.38 16.55 -4.31
CA ARG A 13 22.12 17.27 -3.04
C ARG A 13 23.39 18.00 -2.55
N LYS A 14 23.79 19.07 -3.23
CA LYS A 14 24.79 20.06 -2.79
C LYS A 14 24.18 21.45 -2.86
N LYS A 15 24.53 22.32 -1.90
CA LYS A 15 23.91 23.65 -1.66
C LYS A 15 24.07 24.68 -2.82
N SER A 16 24.61 24.27 -3.96
CA SER A 16 24.84 25.10 -5.16
C SER A 16 24.77 24.31 -6.47
N ALA A 17 24.22 23.09 -6.47
CA ALA A 17 24.15 22.29 -7.69
C ALA A 17 23.17 22.91 -8.70
N GLU A 18 23.53 22.92 -9.98
CA GLU A 18 22.62 23.37 -11.04
C GLU A 18 21.47 22.39 -11.22
N ASP A 19 20.29 22.93 -11.54
CA ASP A 19 19.14 22.16 -11.96
C ASP A 19 19.47 21.40 -13.25
N LYS A 20 19.07 20.13 -13.32
CA LYS A 20 19.30 19.26 -14.49
C LYS A 20 17.96 18.90 -15.13
N ASP A 21 17.98 18.03 -16.15
CA ASP A 21 16.79 17.70 -16.95
C ASP A 21 15.52 17.49 -16.12
N TYR A 22 15.61 16.75 -15.01
CA TYR A 22 14.44 16.45 -14.19
C TYR A 22 13.81 17.70 -13.55
N GLU A 23 14.63 18.57 -12.97
CA GLU A 23 14.20 19.84 -12.41
C GLU A 23 13.68 20.80 -13.50
N ILE A 24 14.42 20.93 -14.60
CA ILE A 24 14.10 21.87 -15.69
C ILE A 24 12.80 21.45 -16.37
N ILE A 25 12.57 20.16 -16.62
CA ILE A 25 11.30 19.67 -17.17
C ILE A 25 10.14 20.01 -16.23
N GLY A 26 10.31 19.84 -14.92
CA GLY A 26 9.28 20.16 -13.93
C GLY A 26 8.91 21.65 -13.84
N GLN A 27 9.85 22.55 -14.18
CA GLN A 27 9.63 24.01 -14.09
C GLN A 27 9.29 24.64 -15.44
N SER A 28 10.00 24.25 -16.50
CA SER A 28 10.01 24.90 -17.82
C SER A 28 10.12 23.87 -18.95
N PHE A 29 9.22 22.88 -19.00
CA PHE A 29 9.27 21.80 -20.01
C PHE A 29 9.32 22.32 -21.46
N HIS A 30 8.61 23.40 -21.79
CA HIS A 30 8.57 23.98 -23.13
C HIS A 30 9.94 24.48 -23.58
N LYS A 31 10.70 25.12 -22.67
CA LYS A 31 12.07 25.57 -22.91
C LYS A 31 12.99 24.37 -23.10
N TRP A 32 12.88 23.37 -22.22
CA TRP A 32 13.68 22.15 -22.31
C TRP A 32 13.46 21.41 -23.63
N ILE A 33 12.21 21.23 -24.07
CA ILE A 33 11.89 20.61 -25.36
C ILE A 33 12.52 21.38 -26.51
N ARG A 34 12.43 22.73 -26.52
CA ARG A 34 13.02 23.56 -27.58
C ARG A 34 14.53 23.37 -27.66
N GLU A 35 15.20 23.34 -26.51
CA GLU A 35 16.67 23.19 -26.41
C GLU A 35 17.15 21.77 -26.70
N ASN A 36 16.30 20.76 -26.50
CA ASN A 36 16.64 19.35 -26.65
C ASN A 36 15.93 18.65 -27.82
N ARG A 37 15.23 19.39 -28.69
CA ARG A 37 14.35 18.82 -29.72
C ARG A 37 15.06 17.76 -30.58
N GLU A 38 16.30 18.01 -30.99
CA GLU A 38 17.07 17.09 -31.83
C GLU A 38 17.47 15.83 -31.07
N SER A 39 17.84 15.96 -29.79
CA SER A 39 18.27 14.83 -28.96
C SER A 39 17.11 13.88 -28.61
N ILE A 40 15.88 14.38 -28.62
CA ILE A 40 14.65 13.61 -28.40
C ILE A 40 13.96 13.18 -29.70
N GLY A 41 14.55 13.51 -30.86
CA GLY A 41 14.10 13.08 -32.18
C GLY A 41 12.98 13.91 -32.79
N LEU A 42 12.75 15.13 -32.31
CA LEU A 42 11.82 16.13 -32.87
C LEU A 42 12.56 17.07 -33.84
N ILE A 43 12.89 16.56 -35.03
CA ILE A 43 13.78 17.23 -36.00
C ILE A 43 12.99 17.92 -37.13
N ASN A 44 11.85 17.36 -37.54
CA ASN A 44 11.04 17.85 -38.66
C ASN A 44 9.53 17.76 -38.39
N SER A 45 8.69 18.36 -39.24
CA SER A 45 7.22 18.41 -39.07
C SER A 45 6.60 17.02 -38.85
N SER A 46 7.03 16.00 -39.62
CA SER A 46 6.54 14.63 -39.47
C SER A 46 6.89 14.00 -38.12
N SER A 47 8.05 14.34 -37.52
CA SER A 47 8.42 13.86 -36.19
C SER A 47 7.58 14.50 -35.08
N PHE A 48 7.22 15.79 -35.22
CA PHE A 48 6.29 16.46 -34.32
C PHE A 48 4.87 15.89 -34.44
N GLU A 49 4.41 15.65 -35.66
CA GLU A 49 3.12 15.03 -35.92
C GLU A 49 3.03 13.64 -35.28
N ASN A 50 4.04 12.78 -35.49
CA ASN A 50 4.08 11.46 -34.85
C ASN A 50 4.12 11.55 -33.32
N PHE A 51 4.88 12.49 -32.76
CA PHE A 51 4.91 12.70 -31.32
C PHE A 51 3.53 13.05 -30.77
N ILE A 52 2.79 13.97 -31.40
CA ILE A 52 1.46 14.37 -30.93
C ILE A 52 0.41 13.29 -31.17
N LEU A 53 0.32 12.78 -32.40
CA LEU A 53 -0.77 11.90 -32.82
C LEU A 53 -0.60 10.46 -32.31
N LYS A 54 0.64 10.01 -32.05
CA LYS A 54 0.93 8.66 -31.55
C LYS A 54 1.40 8.66 -30.11
N GLU A 55 2.59 9.21 -29.83
CA GLU A 55 3.21 9.08 -28.49
C GLU A 55 2.36 9.79 -27.41
N PHE A 56 2.08 11.08 -27.60
CA PHE A 56 1.32 11.88 -26.64
C PHE A 56 -0.11 11.36 -26.45
N LYS A 57 -0.78 10.94 -27.52
CA LYS A 57 -2.12 10.34 -27.45
C LYS A 57 -2.12 9.07 -26.61
N LEU A 58 -1.16 8.15 -26.82
CA LEU A 58 -1.03 6.92 -26.06
C LEU A 58 -0.82 7.21 -24.56
N PHE A 59 0.19 8.00 -24.21
CA PHE A 59 0.51 8.29 -22.81
C PHE A 59 -0.59 9.09 -22.12
N SER A 60 -1.27 10.00 -22.82
CA SER A 60 -2.41 10.74 -22.27
C SER A 60 -3.60 9.83 -21.95
N ASN A 61 -3.87 8.83 -22.80
CA ASN A 61 -4.94 7.86 -22.55
C ASN A 61 -4.61 6.97 -21.34
N ILE A 62 -3.37 6.49 -21.23
CA ILE A 62 -2.92 5.71 -20.06
C ILE A 62 -3.01 6.57 -18.80
N TYR A 63 -2.54 7.82 -18.83
CA TYR A 63 -2.63 8.72 -17.69
C TYR A 63 -4.08 8.96 -17.24
N LYS A 64 -5.02 9.16 -18.17
CA LYS A 64 -6.45 9.28 -17.85
C LYS A 64 -6.98 8.03 -17.14
N ARG A 65 -6.63 6.83 -17.63
CA ARG A 65 -7.00 5.56 -16.97
C ARG A 65 -6.45 5.49 -15.55
N LEU A 66 -5.16 5.82 -15.36
CA LEU A 66 -4.54 5.85 -14.04
C LEU A 66 -5.21 6.86 -13.11
N LYS A 67 -5.67 8.01 -13.65
CA LYS A 67 -6.44 8.98 -12.87
C LYS A 67 -7.77 8.39 -12.39
N VAL A 68 -8.49 7.66 -13.24
CA VAL A 68 -9.71 6.94 -12.83
C VAL A 68 -9.38 5.89 -11.76
N TYR A 69 -8.42 5.00 -12.00
CA TYR A 69 -8.03 3.97 -11.02
C TYR A 69 -7.47 4.55 -9.71
N SER A 70 -6.99 5.80 -9.71
CA SER A 70 -6.53 6.49 -8.50
C SER A 70 -7.66 7.08 -7.64
N SER A 71 -8.83 7.33 -8.23
CA SER A 71 -9.98 7.94 -7.55
C SER A 71 -11.13 6.98 -7.32
N GLU A 72 -11.22 5.94 -8.14
CA GLU A 72 -12.27 4.92 -8.11
C GLU A 72 -11.63 3.56 -7.95
N PHE A 73 -12.12 2.79 -6.98
CA PHE A 73 -11.59 1.46 -6.73
C PHE A 73 -11.95 0.52 -7.88
N ASN A 74 -10.93 -0.21 -8.35
CA ASN A 74 -11.06 -1.19 -9.40
C ASN A 74 -10.23 -2.41 -9.00
N ALA A 75 -10.88 -3.56 -8.82
CA ALA A 75 -10.22 -4.78 -8.35
C ALA A 75 -9.10 -5.26 -9.29
N ASP A 76 -9.18 -5.02 -10.60
CA ASP A 76 -8.13 -5.40 -11.54
C ASP A 76 -6.88 -4.52 -11.42
N PHE A 77 -7.02 -3.28 -10.93
CA PHE A 77 -5.95 -2.28 -10.82
C PHE A 77 -5.84 -1.70 -9.41
N GLU A 78 -6.18 -2.50 -8.41
CA GLU A 78 -6.32 -2.11 -7.00
C GLU A 78 -5.10 -1.39 -6.42
N TYR A 79 -3.89 -1.80 -6.83
CA TYR A 79 -2.65 -1.19 -6.36
C TYR A 79 -2.52 0.28 -6.75
N VAL A 80 -3.12 0.73 -7.86
CA VAL A 80 -3.12 2.15 -8.24
C VAL A 80 -3.91 2.96 -7.21
N PHE A 81 -5.06 2.44 -6.80
CA PHE A 81 -5.92 3.03 -5.78
C PHE A 81 -5.22 3.01 -4.41
N TYR A 82 -4.64 1.87 -4.01
CA TYR A 82 -3.94 1.75 -2.72
C TYR A 82 -2.78 2.75 -2.56
N ASN A 83 -2.08 3.03 -3.66
CA ASN A 83 -1.01 4.01 -3.67
C ASN A 83 -1.55 5.45 -3.61
N ALA A 84 -2.65 5.71 -4.31
CA ALA A 84 -3.30 7.02 -4.32
C ALA A 84 -3.91 7.38 -2.96
N ASP A 85 -4.54 6.43 -2.26
CA ASP A 85 -5.07 6.59 -0.91
C ASP A 85 -3.99 7.01 0.11
N ARG A 86 -2.72 6.67 -0.16
CA ARG A 86 -1.56 7.08 0.66
C ARG A 86 -0.86 8.34 0.13
N ASP A 87 -1.50 9.08 -0.76
CA ASP A 87 -1.03 10.30 -1.43
C ASP A 87 0.23 10.08 -2.32
N PHE A 88 0.44 8.86 -2.84
CA PHE A 88 1.63 8.57 -3.62
C PHE A 88 1.47 8.91 -5.10
N ASN A 89 1.76 10.17 -5.45
CA ASN A 89 1.59 10.70 -6.81
C ASN A 89 2.71 10.33 -7.80
N LEU A 90 3.88 9.89 -7.32
CA LEU A 90 5.01 9.53 -8.20
C LEU A 90 4.77 8.24 -9.01
N GLN A 91 3.70 7.50 -8.72
CA GLN A 91 3.36 6.28 -9.45
C GLN A 91 3.12 6.52 -10.94
N TYR A 92 2.47 7.64 -11.32
CA TYR A 92 2.16 7.92 -12.72
C TYR A 92 3.44 8.01 -13.56
N GLN A 93 4.45 8.69 -13.04
CA GLN A 93 5.74 8.84 -13.71
C GLN A 93 6.42 7.49 -13.97
N ILE A 94 6.44 6.62 -12.96
CA ILE A 94 7.14 5.34 -13.04
C ILE A 94 6.40 4.39 -13.99
N ILE A 95 5.07 4.32 -13.88
CA ILE A 95 4.22 3.53 -14.75
C ILE A 95 4.41 3.98 -16.20
N LEU A 96 4.21 5.27 -16.49
CA LEU A 96 4.34 5.80 -17.85
C LEU A 96 5.74 5.60 -18.42
N ALA A 97 6.79 5.73 -17.60
CA ALA A 97 8.16 5.48 -18.08
C ALA A 97 8.40 4.03 -18.53
N SER A 98 7.70 3.07 -17.94
CA SER A 98 7.86 1.64 -18.26
C SER A 98 7.25 1.23 -19.61
N ILE A 99 6.31 2.02 -20.15
CA ILE A 99 5.55 1.70 -21.36
C ILE A 99 6.37 1.95 -22.63
N CYS A 100 6.29 1.00 -23.57
CA CYS A 100 6.80 1.10 -24.94
C CYS A 100 5.66 1.45 -25.91
N LEU A 101 5.99 2.07 -27.04
CA LEU A 101 4.98 2.51 -28.02
C LEU A 101 4.30 1.35 -28.74
N ASP A 102 4.96 0.21 -28.78
CA ASP A 102 4.57 -1.04 -29.42
C ASP A 102 4.03 -2.08 -28.41
N ASP A 103 3.90 -1.72 -27.12
CA ASP A 103 3.26 -2.59 -26.14
C ASP A 103 1.78 -2.81 -26.53
N SER A 104 1.34 -4.07 -26.48
CA SER A 104 -0.09 -4.39 -26.58
C SER A 104 -0.85 -3.89 -25.34
N GLN A 105 -2.18 -3.80 -25.44
CA GLN A 105 -3.00 -3.40 -24.31
C GLN A 105 -2.81 -4.32 -23.09
N GLU A 106 -2.66 -5.63 -23.31
CA GLU A 106 -2.38 -6.61 -22.26
C GLU A 106 -1.04 -6.33 -21.56
N ILE A 107 0.03 -6.05 -22.33
CA ILE A 107 1.34 -5.74 -21.76
C ILE A 107 1.31 -4.42 -20.98
N ILE A 108 0.58 -3.40 -21.48
CA ILE A 108 0.37 -2.15 -20.76
C ILE A 108 -0.30 -2.43 -19.41
N ASP A 109 -1.36 -3.24 -19.39
CA ASP A 109 -2.10 -3.55 -18.17
C ASP A 109 -1.24 -4.33 -17.17
N LYS A 110 -0.49 -5.35 -17.63
CA LYS A 110 0.48 -6.06 -16.79
C LYS A 110 1.55 -5.12 -16.23
N LYS A 111 2.08 -4.18 -17.02
CA LYS A 111 3.05 -3.17 -16.54
C LYS A 111 2.45 -2.22 -15.50
N ILE A 112 1.20 -1.78 -15.69
CA ILE A 112 0.49 -0.96 -14.69
C ILE A 112 0.39 -1.73 -13.37
N LYS A 113 -0.11 -2.97 -13.40
CA LYS A 113 -0.26 -3.82 -12.21
C LYS A 113 1.08 -4.06 -11.52
N LEU A 114 2.11 -4.42 -12.30
CA LEU A 114 3.43 -4.78 -11.77
C LEU A 114 4.11 -3.60 -11.07
N ILE A 115 4.12 -2.42 -11.69
CA ILE A 115 4.74 -1.22 -11.11
C ILE A 115 3.93 -0.73 -9.90
N SER A 116 2.61 -0.72 -9.97
CA SER A 116 1.79 -0.26 -8.84
C SER A 116 1.87 -1.22 -7.65
N CYS A 117 1.93 -2.54 -7.88
CA CYS A 117 2.19 -3.55 -6.84
C CYS A 117 3.56 -3.34 -6.17
N PHE A 118 4.61 -3.13 -6.97
CA PHE A 118 5.94 -2.81 -6.42
C PHE A 118 5.93 -1.54 -5.54
N ILE A 119 5.27 -0.48 -5.99
CA ILE A 119 5.15 0.76 -5.22
C ILE A 119 4.40 0.49 -3.90
N ASP A 120 3.35 -0.34 -3.93
CA ASP A 120 2.61 -0.72 -2.74
C ASP A 120 3.50 -1.45 -1.72
N GLN A 121 4.28 -2.44 -2.17
CA GLN A 121 5.25 -3.16 -1.36
C GLN A 121 6.35 -2.24 -0.78
N TYR A 122 6.85 -1.30 -1.60
CA TYR A 122 7.86 -0.32 -1.21
C TYR A 122 7.35 0.61 -0.10
N ILE A 123 6.15 1.18 -0.27
CA ILE A 123 5.55 2.09 0.71
C ILE A 123 5.30 1.34 2.01
N SER A 124 4.71 0.14 1.95
CA SER A 124 4.37 -0.64 3.14
C SER A 124 5.60 -1.00 3.98
N ARG A 125 6.69 -1.47 3.34
CA ARG A 125 7.97 -1.73 4.04
C ARG A 125 8.49 -0.49 4.74
N ARG A 126 8.48 0.66 4.06
CA ARG A 126 8.92 1.92 4.67
C ARG A 126 8.07 2.34 5.85
N VAL A 127 6.75 2.23 5.73
CA VAL A 127 5.80 2.58 6.79
C VAL A 127 5.99 1.71 8.03
N PHE A 128 6.10 0.38 7.87
CA PHE A 128 6.36 -0.53 9.00
C PHE A 128 7.69 -0.23 9.70
N ASN A 129 8.65 0.38 9.00
CA ASN A 129 9.95 0.81 9.53
C ASN A 129 9.96 2.30 9.97
N PHE A 130 8.79 2.92 10.14
CA PHE A 130 8.64 4.33 10.52
C PHE A 130 9.40 5.31 9.59
N LYS A 131 9.54 4.97 8.31
CA LYS A 131 10.17 5.83 7.30
C LYS A 131 9.12 6.60 6.52
N THR A 132 9.38 7.89 6.32
CA THR A 132 8.51 8.76 5.52
C THR A 132 8.51 8.35 4.04
N VAL A 133 7.38 8.60 3.38
CA VAL A 133 7.16 8.36 1.94
C VAL A 133 6.68 9.62 1.21
N ASN A 134 6.80 10.79 1.86
CA ASN A 134 6.47 12.07 1.24
C ASN A 134 7.40 12.35 0.04
N TYR A 135 6.97 13.24 -0.84
CA TYR A 135 7.67 13.54 -2.09
C TYR A 135 9.17 13.82 -1.89
N SER A 136 9.54 14.70 -0.94
CA SER A 136 10.93 15.09 -0.71
C SER A 136 11.83 13.95 -0.22
N SER A 137 11.26 12.98 0.52
CA SER A 137 12.00 11.83 1.05
C SER A 137 12.33 10.78 -0.02
N VAL A 138 11.43 10.57 -1.00
CA VAL A 138 11.55 9.47 -1.97
C VAL A 138 11.83 9.92 -3.41
N ARG A 139 11.75 11.23 -3.73
CA ARG A 139 11.92 11.77 -5.09
C ARG A 139 13.17 11.23 -5.81
N TYR A 140 14.32 11.22 -5.15
CA TYR A 140 15.56 10.72 -5.75
C TYR A 140 15.51 9.21 -6.04
N THR A 141 15.01 8.43 -5.09
CA THR A 141 14.83 6.98 -5.26
C THR A 141 13.88 6.68 -6.41
N MET A 142 12.73 7.38 -6.46
CA MET A 142 11.73 7.22 -7.53
C MET A 142 12.25 7.67 -8.89
N PHE A 143 13.07 8.72 -8.94
CA PHE A 143 13.75 9.12 -10.17
C PHE A 143 14.68 8.03 -10.70
N ASN A 144 15.49 7.42 -9.84
CA ASN A 144 16.38 6.33 -10.26
C ASN A 144 15.59 5.10 -10.71
N ILE A 145 14.53 4.73 -9.97
CA ILE A 145 13.62 3.65 -10.39
C ILE A 145 13.02 3.97 -11.76
N THR A 146 12.52 5.20 -11.97
CA THR A 146 11.97 5.65 -13.27
C THR A 146 12.97 5.44 -14.42
N LYS A 147 14.27 5.67 -14.19
CA LYS A 147 15.30 5.43 -15.19
C LYS A 147 15.51 3.94 -15.45
N ASP A 148 15.57 3.14 -14.39
CA ASP A 148 15.87 1.71 -14.47
C ASP A 148 14.76 0.94 -15.20
N VAL A 149 13.50 1.30 -14.94
CA VAL A 149 12.31 0.66 -15.53
C VAL A 149 12.00 1.10 -16.96
N ARG A 150 12.66 2.16 -17.44
CA ARG A 150 12.26 2.85 -18.66
C ARG A 150 12.30 1.90 -19.87
N ARG A 151 11.16 1.76 -20.54
CA ARG A 151 10.99 0.97 -21.78
C ARG A 151 11.58 -0.44 -21.70
N LYS A 152 11.46 -1.08 -20.53
CA LYS A 152 11.88 -2.49 -20.35
C LYS A 152 10.75 -3.44 -20.76
N SER A 153 11.12 -4.64 -21.20
CA SER A 153 10.16 -5.74 -21.35
C SER A 153 9.58 -6.11 -19.99
N LEU A 154 8.42 -6.78 -19.98
CA LEU A 154 7.75 -7.17 -18.74
C LEU A 154 8.65 -8.04 -17.84
N ASP A 155 9.35 -9.02 -18.39
CA ASP A 155 10.26 -9.88 -17.61
C ASP A 155 11.42 -9.10 -16.98
N LYS A 156 12.09 -8.25 -17.77
CA LYS A 156 13.18 -7.41 -17.25
C LYS A 156 12.67 -6.44 -16.20
N LEU A 157 11.44 -5.94 -16.36
CA LEU A 157 10.80 -5.06 -15.39
C LEU A 157 10.61 -5.78 -14.06
N LYS A 158 10.04 -6.99 -14.08
CA LYS A 158 9.87 -7.83 -12.90
C LYS A 158 11.19 -8.07 -12.17
N ASP A 159 12.25 -8.47 -12.88
CA ASP A 159 13.56 -8.74 -12.28
C ASP A 159 14.16 -7.51 -11.60
N ILE A 160 14.06 -6.34 -12.27
CA ILE A 160 14.51 -5.06 -11.71
C ILE A 160 13.75 -4.77 -10.42
N LEU A 161 12.41 -4.86 -10.43
CA LEU A 161 11.58 -4.51 -9.29
C LEU A 161 11.79 -5.45 -8.10
N LYS A 162 11.91 -6.77 -8.33
CA LYS A 162 12.25 -7.75 -7.29
C LYS A 162 13.58 -7.40 -6.63
N SER A 163 14.62 -7.18 -7.44
CA SER A 163 15.93 -6.76 -6.96
C SER A 163 15.87 -5.46 -6.15
N LYS A 164 15.00 -4.50 -6.53
CA LYS A 164 14.83 -3.27 -5.75
C LYS A 164 14.20 -3.52 -4.38
N ILE A 165 13.26 -4.46 -4.25
CA ILE A 165 12.67 -4.83 -2.95
C ILE A 165 13.65 -5.63 -2.10
N ASP A 166 14.34 -6.62 -2.68
CA ASP A 166 15.30 -7.47 -1.96
C ASP A 166 16.45 -6.66 -1.36
N ASN A 167 16.87 -5.59 -2.05
CA ASN A 167 17.93 -4.69 -1.59
C ASN A 167 17.44 -3.57 -0.65
N MET A 168 16.17 -3.59 -0.22
CA MET A 168 15.69 -2.62 0.76
C MET A 168 16.20 -2.96 2.16
N GLU A 169 16.77 -1.97 2.85
CA GLU A 169 17.05 -2.08 4.29
C GLU A 169 15.77 -2.23 5.12
N GLN A 170 14.64 -1.71 4.63
CA GLN A 170 13.35 -1.79 5.31
C GLN A 170 12.66 -3.12 5.01
N THR A 171 12.42 -3.91 6.05
CA THR A 171 11.83 -5.26 5.93
C THR A 171 10.47 -5.35 6.61
N LEU A 172 9.72 -6.41 6.33
CA LEU A 172 8.46 -6.70 7.02
C LEU A 172 8.67 -7.25 8.44
N GLU A 173 9.91 -7.53 8.85
CA GLU A 173 10.20 -7.93 10.24
C GLU A 173 9.93 -6.80 11.24
N ALA A 174 10.00 -5.54 10.80
CA ALA A 174 9.70 -4.38 11.65
C ALA A 174 8.26 -4.33 12.19
N ILE A 175 7.35 -5.17 11.67
CA ILE A 175 5.97 -5.30 12.15
C ILE A 175 5.91 -5.68 13.63
N ASP A 176 6.90 -6.41 14.16
CA ASP A 176 6.96 -6.80 15.58
C ASP A 176 6.91 -5.60 16.53
N ASN A 177 7.44 -4.46 16.06
CA ASN A 177 7.52 -3.21 16.80
C ASN A 177 6.58 -2.14 16.22
N PHE A 178 5.68 -2.49 15.31
CA PHE A 178 4.76 -1.53 14.71
C PHE A 178 3.60 -1.22 15.66
N TYR A 179 3.31 0.07 15.84
CA TYR A 179 2.28 0.54 16.75
C TYR A 179 1.62 1.82 16.25
N LEU A 180 0.44 2.10 16.78
CA LEU A 180 -0.34 3.30 16.52
C LEU A 180 0.27 4.50 17.23
N ASN A 181 0.61 5.53 16.46
CA ASN A 181 1.03 6.84 16.93
C ASN A 181 0.63 7.91 15.90
N GLN A 182 1.02 9.16 16.13
CA GLN A 182 0.66 10.27 15.26
C GLN A 182 1.13 10.08 13.80
N PHE A 183 2.31 9.48 13.60
CA PHE A 183 2.82 9.19 12.26
C PHE A 183 2.08 8.03 11.59
N THR A 184 1.85 6.93 12.33
CA THR A 184 1.28 5.71 11.77
C THR A 184 -0.23 5.76 11.62
N ALA A 185 -0.95 6.64 12.31
CA ALA A 185 -2.43 6.68 12.34
C ALA A 185 -3.08 6.59 10.95
N ARG A 186 -2.64 7.43 10.00
CA ARG A 186 -3.19 7.41 8.63
C ARG A 186 -2.90 6.10 7.89
N TYR A 187 -1.72 5.53 8.11
CA TYR A 187 -1.33 4.29 7.45
C TYR A 187 -1.91 3.05 8.15
N MET A 188 -2.17 3.12 9.45
CA MET A 188 -2.73 2.05 10.24
C MET A 188 -4.14 1.71 9.74
N LEU A 189 -4.97 2.74 9.52
CA LEU A 189 -6.29 2.55 8.92
C LEU A 189 -6.19 1.85 7.55
N HIS A 190 -5.30 2.34 6.67
CA HIS A 190 -5.05 1.72 5.36
C HIS A 190 -4.62 0.25 5.48
N ILE A 191 -3.64 -0.05 6.33
CA ILE A 191 -3.06 -1.38 6.49
C ILE A 191 -4.11 -2.38 7.02
N ILE A 192 -4.85 -2.01 8.08
CA ILE A 192 -5.91 -2.87 8.63
C ILE A 192 -7.04 -3.04 7.61
N SER A 193 -7.37 -2.01 6.84
CA SER A 193 -8.35 -2.09 5.75
C SER A 193 -7.89 -3.05 4.65
N ARG A 194 -6.61 -3.03 4.28
CA ARG A 194 -6.02 -3.98 3.32
C ARG A 194 -6.08 -5.42 3.83
N MET A 195 -5.78 -5.64 5.11
CA MET A 195 -5.88 -6.98 5.71
C MET A 195 -7.33 -7.46 5.76
N THR A 196 -8.26 -6.59 6.14
CA THR A 196 -9.69 -6.90 6.20
C THR A 196 -10.20 -7.26 4.82
N TYR A 197 -9.92 -6.43 3.81
CA TYR A 197 -10.29 -6.67 2.42
C TYR A 197 -9.69 -7.98 1.87
N TYR A 198 -8.39 -8.23 2.13
CA TYR A 198 -7.72 -9.46 1.71
C TYR A 198 -8.35 -10.70 2.34
N LEU A 199 -8.62 -10.65 3.65
CA LEU A 199 -9.22 -11.75 4.39
C LEU A 199 -10.63 -12.05 3.88
N GLU A 200 -11.47 -11.03 3.69
CA GLU A 200 -12.85 -11.19 3.25
C GLU A 200 -12.96 -11.66 1.81
N SER A 201 -12.18 -11.07 0.90
CA SER A 201 -12.19 -11.42 -0.52
C SER A 201 -11.80 -12.89 -0.73
N ASN A 202 -10.79 -13.37 0.00
CA ASN A 202 -10.38 -14.78 -0.03
C ASN A 202 -11.30 -15.71 0.78
N SER A 203 -12.22 -15.15 1.58
CA SER A 203 -13.23 -15.90 2.34
C SER A 203 -14.60 -15.91 1.67
N GLY A 204 -14.71 -15.44 0.42
CA GLY A 204 -15.96 -15.40 -0.33
C GLY A 204 -16.96 -14.34 0.14
N ILE A 205 -16.49 -13.33 0.90
CA ILE A 205 -17.30 -12.20 1.35
C ILE A 205 -17.11 -11.06 0.35
N ASN A 206 -18.22 -10.45 -0.05
CA ASN A 206 -18.18 -9.25 -0.88
C ASN A 206 -17.67 -8.07 -0.04
N SER A 207 -16.39 -7.72 -0.25
CA SER A 207 -15.68 -6.70 0.50
C SER A 207 -15.34 -5.50 -0.39
N SER A 208 -15.17 -4.34 0.23
CA SER A 208 -14.86 -3.09 -0.47
C SER A 208 -13.81 -2.32 0.34
N PHE A 209 -12.57 -2.37 -0.15
CA PHE A 209 -11.47 -1.62 0.46
C PHE A 209 -11.76 -0.13 0.51
N ASP A 210 -12.29 0.43 -0.56
CA ASP A 210 -12.64 1.84 -0.68
C ASP A 210 -13.67 2.27 0.35
N ASN A 211 -14.63 1.41 0.69
CA ASN A 211 -15.56 1.69 1.79
C ASN A 211 -14.84 1.82 3.14
N TYR A 212 -13.82 1.02 3.42
CA TYR A 212 -13.10 1.11 4.70
C TYR A 212 -12.26 2.39 4.82
N VAL A 213 -11.64 2.85 3.74
CA VAL A 213 -10.78 4.04 3.77
C VAL A 213 -11.51 5.35 3.47
N ASN A 214 -12.73 5.30 2.94
CA ASN A 214 -13.50 6.49 2.59
C ASN A 214 -13.83 7.35 3.83
N ARG A 215 -13.13 8.48 3.98
CA ARG A 215 -13.33 9.45 5.08
C ARG A 215 -14.52 10.39 4.86
N SER A 216 -15.03 10.48 3.63
CA SER A 216 -16.14 11.37 3.26
C SER A 216 -17.52 10.80 3.59
N GLN A 217 -17.62 9.49 3.83
CA GLN A 217 -18.88 8.85 4.20
C GLN A 217 -19.34 9.25 5.62
N LYS A 218 -20.66 9.30 5.82
CA LYS A 218 -21.31 9.71 7.08
C LYS A 218 -20.85 8.88 8.28
N ASN A 219 -20.74 7.56 8.12
CA ASN A 219 -20.31 6.62 9.15
C ASN A 219 -19.02 5.92 8.75
N SER A 220 -17.93 6.70 8.63
CA SER A 220 -16.61 6.17 8.27
C SER A 220 -16.10 5.15 9.28
N TYR A 221 -15.20 4.27 8.83
CA TYR A 221 -14.50 3.35 9.70
C TYR A 221 -13.39 4.08 10.46
N ASP A 222 -13.22 3.77 11.75
CA ASP A 222 -12.11 4.23 12.57
C ASP A 222 -11.38 3.05 13.20
N ILE A 223 -10.14 3.30 13.61
CA ILE A 223 -9.34 2.32 14.34
C ILE A 223 -9.97 2.10 15.71
N GLU A 224 -10.27 0.85 16.02
CA GLU A 224 -10.73 0.40 17.32
C GLU A 224 -9.58 -0.32 18.04
N HIS A 225 -9.50 -0.07 19.34
CA HIS A 225 -8.60 -0.78 20.25
C HIS A 225 -9.37 -1.87 20.96
N ILE A 226 -8.86 -3.10 20.91
CA ILE A 226 -9.51 -4.23 21.60
C ILE A 226 -9.57 -3.95 23.11
N TRP A 227 -8.47 -3.48 23.71
CA TRP A 227 -8.48 -2.98 25.09
C TRP A 227 -9.12 -1.60 25.20
N SER A 228 -9.97 -1.42 26.22
CA SER A 228 -10.38 -0.09 26.65
C SER A 228 -9.16 0.74 27.09
N ASN A 229 -9.31 2.05 27.22
CA ASN A 229 -8.22 2.88 27.75
C ASN A 229 -8.25 2.91 29.29
N ASN A 230 -8.22 1.72 29.91
CA ASN A 230 -8.32 1.56 31.36
C ASN A 230 -7.32 0.50 31.87
N TYR A 231 -6.22 0.97 32.44
CA TYR A 231 -5.17 0.13 33.03
C TYR A 231 -5.65 -0.72 34.22
N ASN A 232 -6.71 -0.29 34.92
CA ASN A 232 -7.24 -1.01 36.09
C ASN A 232 -8.27 -2.09 35.71
N GLN A 233 -8.54 -2.29 34.41
CA GLN A 233 -9.50 -3.30 33.93
C GLN A 233 -8.79 -4.64 33.66
N GLY A 234 -9.49 -5.75 33.92
CA GLY A 234 -8.99 -7.08 33.57
C GLY A 234 -7.72 -7.44 34.34
N ASN A 235 -6.76 -8.05 33.65
CA ASN A 235 -5.50 -8.52 34.22
C ASN A 235 -4.32 -7.53 34.04
N HIS A 236 -4.56 -6.33 33.53
CA HIS A 236 -3.50 -5.44 33.05
C HIS A 236 -2.49 -5.03 34.14
N GLN A 237 -2.93 -4.82 35.39
CA GLN A 237 -2.04 -4.46 36.51
C GLN A 237 -1.08 -5.59 36.92
N ASN A 238 -1.38 -6.84 36.53
CA ASN A 238 -0.48 -7.97 36.77
C ASN A 238 0.48 -8.21 35.60
N GLU A 239 0.18 -7.67 34.41
CA GLU A 239 0.93 -7.89 33.17
C GLU A 239 1.86 -6.73 32.77
N PHE A 240 1.60 -5.55 33.32
CA PHE A 240 2.33 -4.32 33.06
C PHE A 240 2.68 -3.67 34.38
N GLU A 241 3.90 -3.14 34.50
CA GLU A 241 4.34 -2.47 35.72
C GLU A 241 3.76 -1.04 35.83
N THR A 242 3.51 -0.41 34.67
CA THR A 242 3.11 1.00 34.57
C THR A 242 1.99 1.20 33.56
N GLU A 243 1.22 2.29 33.74
CA GLU A 243 0.17 2.70 32.80
C GLU A 243 0.76 3.08 31.42
N GLU A 244 1.99 3.58 31.39
CA GLU A 244 2.74 3.88 30.17
C GLU A 244 3.05 2.61 29.36
N GLU A 245 3.50 1.54 30.03
CA GLU A 245 3.73 0.24 29.38
C GLU A 245 2.43 -0.32 28.80
N PHE A 246 1.34 -0.27 29.57
CA PHE A 246 0.01 -0.63 29.10
C PHE A 246 -0.41 0.16 27.85
N LYS A 247 -0.27 1.50 27.87
CA LYS A 247 -0.59 2.36 26.72
C LYS A 247 0.25 2.03 25.49
N HIS A 248 1.52 1.67 25.68
CA HIS A 248 2.39 1.25 24.59
C HIS A 248 1.89 -0.06 23.96
N PHE A 249 1.61 -1.08 24.78
CA PHE A 249 1.09 -2.37 24.30
C PHE A 249 -0.30 -2.25 23.66
N ARG A 250 -1.20 -1.47 24.26
CA ARG A 250 -2.52 -1.18 23.71
C ARG A 250 -2.45 -0.65 22.27
N ASN A 251 -1.42 0.15 21.95
CA ASN A 251 -1.22 0.69 20.62
C ASN A 251 -0.52 -0.26 19.66
N LYS A 252 -0.03 -1.43 20.08
CA LYS A 252 0.58 -2.40 19.16
C LYS A 252 -0.41 -2.90 18.13
N PHE A 253 0.13 -3.21 16.95
CA PHE A 253 -0.65 -3.53 15.77
C PHE A 253 -1.67 -4.66 15.98
N GLY A 254 -1.29 -5.76 16.65
CA GLY A 254 -2.19 -6.87 16.96
C GLY A 254 -3.39 -6.52 17.87
N GLY A 255 -3.33 -5.40 18.59
CA GLY A 255 -4.42 -4.91 19.45
C GLY A 255 -5.46 -4.04 18.73
N LEU A 256 -5.33 -3.88 17.41
CA LEU A 256 -6.11 -2.94 16.62
C LEU A 256 -6.95 -3.65 15.56
N LEU A 257 -8.12 -3.06 15.28
CA LEU A 257 -9.01 -3.43 14.17
C LEU A 257 -9.74 -2.17 13.67
N ILE A 258 -10.64 -2.31 12.70
CA ILE A 258 -11.47 -1.20 12.20
C ILE A 258 -12.94 -1.48 12.47
N LEU A 259 -13.70 -0.44 12.80
CA LEU A 259 -15.16 -0.50 12.96
C LEU A 259 -15.82 0.79 12.46
N PRO A 260 -17.11 0.74 12.07
CA PRO A 260 -17.88 1.95 11.84
C PRO A 260 -17.87 2.87 13.07
N LYS A 261 -17.77 4.19 12.85
CA LYS A 261 -17.65 5.22 13.90
C LYS A 261 -18.72 5.15 14.98
N ASP A 262 -19.97 4.92 14.61
CA ASP A 262 -21.08 4.79 15.57
C ASP A 262 -20.92 3.55 16.47
N LYS A 263 -20.57 2.39 15.90
CA LYS A 263 -20.30 1.15 16.62
C LYS A 263 -19.11 1.33 17.55
N ASN A 264 -17.98 1.83 17.05
CA ASN A 264 -16.78 2.11 17.84
C ASN A 264 -17.12 3.01 19.05
N ARG A 265 -17.82 4.12 18.83
CA ARG A 265 -18.28 5.02 19.92
C ARG A 265 -19.25 4.36 20.90
N SER A 266 -20.01 3.36 20.48
CA SER A 266 -20.92 2.62 21.36
C SER A 266 -20.19 1.68 22.32
N LEU A 267 -19.00 1.18 21.94
CA LEU A 267 -18.23 0.24 22.75
C LEU A 267 -17.53 0.89 23.94
N LYS A 268 -17.04 2.13 23.81
CA LYS A 268 -16.39 2.90 24.90
C LYS A 268 -15.40 2.04 25.71
N ASP A 269 -15.58 1.98 27.02
CA ASP A 269 -14.73 1.24 27.97
C ASP A 269 -15.25 -0.17 28.29
N MET A 270 -16.06 -0.76 27.39
CA MET A 270 -16.49 -2.15 27.52
C MET A 270 -15.29 -3.09 27.66
N LYS A 271 -15.47 -4.12 28.49
CA LYS A 271 -14.52 -5.22 28.63
C LYS A 271 -14.45 -6.03 27.33
N TYR A 272 -13.35 -6.74 27.14
CA TYR A 272 -13.14 -7.60 25.98
C TYR A 272 -14.28 -8.61 25.80
N GLU A 273 -14.72 -9.27 26.88
CA GLU A 273 -15.79 -10.28 26.84
C GLU A 273 -17.12 -9.74 26.28
N ASP A 274 -17.36 -8.43 26.39
CA ASP A 274 -18.57 -7.78 25.85
C ASP A 274 -18.34 -7.23 24.44
N LYS A 275 -17.15 -6.69 24.16
CA LYS A 275 -16.77 -6.23 22.81
C LYS A 275 -16.81 -7.38 21.80
N VAL A 276 -16.28 -8.55 22.15
CA VAL A 276 -16.21 -9.70 21.24
C VAL A 276 -17.58 -10.20 20.78
N LYS A 277 -18.62 -10.05 21.63
CA LYS A 277 -20.02 -10.34 21.25
C LYS A 277 -20.52 -9.37 20.18
N LYS A 278 -20.09 -8.11 20.23
CA LYS A 278 -20.45 -7.08 19.24
C LYS A 278 -19.66 -7.24 17.94
N TYR A 279 -18.41 -7.68 18.03
CA TYR A 279 -17.59 -7.96 16.84
C TYR A 279 -18.14 -9.07 15.95
N ASP A 280 -19.03 -9.93 16.46
CA ASP A 280 -19.63 -11.02 15.69
C ASP A 280 -20.39 -10.54 14.44
N SER A 281 -21.00 -9.34 14.54
CA SER A 281 -21.78 -8.72 13.45
C SER A 281 -20.99 -7.74 12.58
N GLU A 282 -19.67 -7.67 12.73
CA GLU A 282 -18.82 -6.70 12.05
C GLU A 282 -17.94 -7.38 10.98
N ASN A 283 -16.99 -6.65 10.39
CA ASN A 283 -16.09 -7.19 9.36
C ASN A 283 -15.36 -8.45 9.82
N LEU A 284 -14.93 -9.28 8.87
CA LEU A 284 -14.41 -10.61 9.18
C LEU A 284 -13.19 -10.57 10.10
N LEU A 285 -12.31 -9.57 9.95
CA LEU A 285 -11.13 -9.44 10.81
C LEU A 285 -11.52 -9.23 12.28
N ALA A 286 -12.54 -8.42 12.56
CA ALA A 286 -13.10 -8.26 13.90
C ALA A 286 -13.83 -9.55 14.36
N ARG A 287 -14.65 -10.13 13.47
CA ARG A 287 -15.40 -11.36 13.75
C ARG A 287 -14.51 -12.53 14.15
N THR A 288 -13.27 -12.61 13.64
CA THR A 288 -12.32 -13.68 13.99
C THR A 288 -12.01 -13.81 15.49
N LEU A 289 -12.26 -12.77 16.30
CA LEU A 289 -12.11 -12.85 17.75
C LEU A 289 -13.27 -13.62 18.42
N ASN A 290 -14.41 -13.79 17.74
CA ASN A 290 -15.58 -14.47 18.25
C ASN A 290 -15.60 -15.96 17.82
N PRO A 291 -15.94 -16.91 18.72
CA PRO A 291 -16.02 -18.34 18.39
C PRO A 291 -17.02 -18.66 17.25
N ASN A 292 -18.06 -17.86 17.06
CA ASN A 292 -19.04 -18.05 15.98
C ASN A 292 -18.41 -17.91 14.59
N CYS A 293 -17.29 -17.19 14.44
CA CYS A 293 -16.59 -17.04 13.16
C CYS A 293 -16.11 -18.37 12.58
N TYR A 294 -15.86 -19.35 13.44
CA TYR A 294 -15.30 -20.66 13.10
C TYR A 294 -16.39 -21.73 12.96
N LYS A 295 -17.67 -21.37 13.15
CA LYS A 295 -18.82 -22.25 12.93
C LYS A 295 -19.44 -21.95 11.57
N ASN A 296 -19.71 -22.99 10.79
CA ASN A 296 -20.40 -22.89 9.49
C ASN A 296 -19.78 -21.87 8.52
N ASN A 297 -18.46 -21.69 8.54
CA ASN A 297 -17.73 -20.74 7.70
C ASN A 297 -16.66 -21.45 6.83
N PRO A 298 -17.05 -22.38 5.95
CA PRO A 298 -16.13 -23.32 5.31
C PRO A 298 -15.11 -22.66 4.36
N ILE A 299 -15.47 -21.57 3.68
CA ILE A 299 -14.56 -20.88 2.76
C ILE A 299 -13.43 -20.19 3.54
N PHE A 300 -13.77 -19.46 4.61
CA PHE A 300 -12.78 -18.89 5.53
C PHE A 300 -11.88 -19.96 6.14
N LEU A 301 -12.47 -21.05 6.67
CA LEU A 301 -11.70 -22.14 7.28
C LEU A 301 -10.75 -22.79 6.28
N ARG A 302 -11.20 -23.04 5.04
CA ARG A 302 -10.35 -23.54 3.98
C ARG A 302 -9.21 -22.58 3.68
N PHE A 303 -9.50 -21.29 3.50
CA PHE A 303 -8.50 -20.27 3.19
C PHE A 303 -7.42 -20.15 4.27
N ILE A 304 -7.79 -20.07 5.56
CA ILE A 304 -6.81 -19.95 6.63
C ILE A 304 -5.96 -21.21 6.78
N ASN A 305 -6.52 -22.39 6.50
CA ASN A 305 -5.78 -23.66 6.52
C ASN A 305 -4.81 -23.77 5.33
N GLU A 306 -5.25 -23.41 4.12
CA GLU A 306 -4.41 -23.40 2.92
C GLU A 306 -3.20 -22.45 3.05
N LYS A 307 -3.41 -21.30 3.72
CA LYS A 307 -2.36 -20.31 3.98
C LYS A 307 -1.62 -20.51 5.29
N ASN A 308 -2.01 -21.49 6.11
CA ASN A 308 -1.47 -21.74 7.46
C ASN A 308 -1.53 -20.50 8.38
N PHE A 309 -2.59 -19.68 8.27
CA PHE A 309 -2.80 -18.57 9.18
C PHE A 309 -3.39 -19.05 10.51
N ASN A 310 -2.71 -18.75 11.61
CA ASN A 310 -3.12 -19.15 12.96
C ASN A 310 -4.23 -18.24 13.54
N PHE A 311 -5.36 -18.14 12.83
CA PHE A 311 -6.56 -17.48 13.35
C PHE A 311 -7.18 -18.32 14.46
N LYS A 312 -7.45 -17.68 15.60
CA LYS A 312 -8.21 -18.27 16.69
C LYS A 312 -9.06 -17.21 17.39
N TYR A 313 -10.16 -17.66 17.98
CA TYR A 313 -10.89 -16.84 18.94
C TYR A 313 -10.16 -16.87 20.28
N TYR A 314 -10.47 -15.91 21.14
CA TYR A 314 -9.88 -15.82 22.47
C TYR A 314 -10.99 -15.59 23.50
N ASP A 315 -11.00 -16.38 24.57
CA ASP A 315 -11.95 -16.21 25.68
C ASP A 315 -11.56 -14.99 26.54
N GLU A 316 -10.26 -14.77 26.70
CA GLU A 316 -9.66 -13.58 27.30
C GLU A 316 -8.63 -13.00 26.34
N PHE A 317 -8.41 -11.68 26.38
CA PHE A 317 -7.44 -11.03 25.51
C PHE A 317 -6.42 -10.28 26.37
N ASN A 318 -5.39 -10.98 26.82
CA ASN A 318 -4.33 -10.44 27.67
C ASN A 318 -3.06 -10.20 26.84
N LYS A 319 -1.93 -9.83 27.48
CA LYS A 319 -0.66 -9.49 26.80
C LYS A 319 -0.20 -10.60 25.86
N LYS A 320 -0.37 -11.87 26.24
CA LYS A 320 -0.02 -13.03 25.43
C LYS A 320 -0.82 -13.09 24.13
N GLU A 321 -2.15 -13.00 24.21
CA GLU A 321 -3.05 -13.10 23.06
C GLU A 321 -2.86 -11.92 22.10
N LEU A 322 -2.55 -10.73 22.63
CA LEU A 322 -2.17 -9.58 21.82
C LEU A 322 -0.91 -9.87 20.98
N LEU A 323 0.12 -10.47 21.59
CA LEU A 323 1.36 -10.80 20.88
C LEU A 323 1.16 -11.91 19.84
N GLU A 324 0.34 -12.92 20.16
CA GLU A 324 -0.05 -13.96 19.20
C GLU A 324 -0.79 -13.36 17.99
N ARG A 325 -1.72 -12.44 18.23
CA ARG A 325 -2.43 -11.72 17.16
C ARG A 325 -1.50 -10.78 16.37
N ASN A 326 -0.49 -10.19 17.01
CA ASN A 326 0.51 -9.39 16.32
C ASN A 326 1.34 -10.23 15.33
N ASN A 327 1.68 -11.46 15.71
CA ASN A 327 2.37 -12.41 14.82
C ASN A 327 1.45 -12.84 13.65
N LEU A 328 0.18 -13.14 13.92
CA LEU A 328 -0.80 -13.40 12.86
C LEU A 328 -0.90 -12.24 11.87
N TYR A 329 -0.94 -11.00 12.38
CA TYR A 329 -0.98 -9.80 11.55
C TYR A 329 0.28 -9.67 10.69
N LYS A 330 1.46 -9.97 11.24
CA LYS A 330 2.72 -10.03 10.50
C LYS A 330 2.67 -11.07 9.37
N ASP A 331 2.12 -12.26 9.62
CA ASP A 331 2.00 -13.30 8.59
C ASP A 331 1.05 -12.87 7.46
N LEU A 332 -0.10 -12.28 7.79
CA LEU A 332 -1.00 -11.67 6.80
C LEU A 332 -0.30 -10.60 5.97
N CYS A 333 0.46 -9.70 6.61
CA CYS A 333 1.21 -8.67 5.91
C CYS A 333 2.27 -9.26 4.98
N LYS A 334 2.97 -10.33 5.40
CA LYS A 334 3.97 -11.02 4.57
C LYS A 334 3.34 -11.60 3.31
N GLU A 335 2.11 -12.11 3.40
CA GLU A 335 1.36 -12.61 2.25
C GLU A 335 0.84 -11.49 1.34
N ILE A 336 0.28 -10.40 1.90
CA ILE A 336 -0.27 -9.27 1.14
C ILE A 336 0.84 -8.52 0.40
N TRP A 337 1.99 -8.31 1.05
CA TRP A 337 3.13 -7.59 0.50
C TRP A 337 4.31 -8.51 0.17
N SER A 338 4.03 -9.77 -0.17
CA SER A 338 5.01 -10.75 -0.65
C SER A 338 5.58 -10.32 -1.99
N ILE A 339 6.88 -10.53 -2.20
CA ILE A 339 7.58 -10.25 -3.46
C ILE A 339 7.03 -11.12 -4.60
N GLU A 340 6.54 -12.31 -4.28
CA GLU A 340 5.99 -13.28 -5.22
C GLU A 340 4.75 -12.76 -5.97
N ARG A 341 4.06 -11.75 -5.43
CA ARG A 341 2.98 -11.04 -6.15
C ARG A 341 3.43 -10.48 -7.49
N LEU A 342 4.71 -10.09 -7.60
CA LEU A 342 5.28 -9.61 -8.87
C LEU A 342 5.40 -10.75 -9.90
N ASP A 343 5.63 -11.99 -9.45
CA ASP A 343 5.64 -13.16 -10.33
C ASP A 343 4.24 -13.55 -10.78
N GLU A 344 3.25 -13.49 -9.87
CA GLU A 344 1.84 -13.78 -10.15
C GLU A 344 1.26 -12.86 -11.24
N ILE A 345 1.59 -11.57 -11.22
CA ILE A 345 1.13 -10.59 -12.22
C ILE A 345 1.69 -10.88 -13.63
N CYS A 346 2.86 -11.53 -13.72
CA CYS A 346 3.52 -11.82 -14.99
C CYS A 346 3.15 -13.19 -15.57
N ARG A 347 2.52 -14.07 -14.78
CA ARG A 347 1.89 -15.30 -15.29
C ARG A 347 0.68 -14.91 -16.15
#